data_AF-A0A2N5DSJ0-F1
#
_entry.id   AF-A0A2N5DSJ0-F1
#
_cell.length_a   1.000
_cell.length_b   1.000
_cell.length_c   1.000
_cell.angle_alpha   90.00
_cell.angle_beta   90.00
_cell.angle_gamma   90.00
#
_symmetry.space_group_name_H-M   'P 1'
#
loop_
_entity.id
_entity.type
_entity.pdbx_description
1 polymer ?
#
loop_
_entity_poly.entity_id
_entity_poly.type
_entity_poly.pdbx_seq_one_letter_code
_entity_poly.pdbx_strand_id
1 'polypeptide(L)'
;YGLLPDVVVNATISFYKSTDILYLYICCIIVGSIMSMNREVLIQGFLRIFVPMLCGELVGMLVGMAAGFALGLDPFQTFFFLILPIMAGGVGEGAIPLSIGYAAILHMDQGVALGRILPI
;
A
#
# COMPACT_ATOMS: atom_id res chain seq x y z
N TYR A 1 14.49 2.08 -20.26
CA TYR A 1 14.78 2.98 -21.40
C TYR A 1 16.09 3.77 -21.28
N GLY A 2 16.90 3.68 -20.21
CA GLY A 2 18.28 4.22 -20.21
C GLY A 2 18.42 5.71 -20.55
N LEU A 3 17.34 6.48 -20.46
CA LEU A 3 17.27 7.90 -20.85
C LEU A 3 17.89 8.82 -19.79
N LEU A 4 18.14 8.30 -18.58
CA LEU A 4 18.64 9.06 -17.45
C LEU A 4 20.15 8.79 -17.27
N PRO A 5 20.98 9.83 -17.06
CA PRO A 5 22.39 9.66 -16.76
C PRO A 5 22.59 8.83 -15.48
N ASP A 6 23.56 7.91 -15.49
CA ASP A 6 23.85 7.02 -14.34
C ASP A 6 24.13 7.79 -13.04
N VAL A 7 24.67 9.00 -13.16
CA VAL A 7 24.93 9.88 -12.01
C VAL A 7 23.62 10.30 -11.33
N VAL A 8 22.58 10.59 -12.10
CA VAL A 8 21.25 11.00 -11.60
C VAL A 8 20.54 9.81 -10.95
N VAL A 9 20.64 8.64 -11.58
CA VAL A 9 20.05 7.40 -11.05
C VAL A 9 20.71 7.03 -9.70
N ASN A 10 22.04 7.01 -9.65
CA ASN A 10 22.77 6.68 -8.42
C ASN A 10 22.54 7.70 -7.31
N ALA A 11 22.52 9.00 -7.64
CA ALA A 11 22.21 10.04 -6.66
C ALA A 11 20.79 9.90 -6.11
N THR A 12 19.81 9.58 -6.96
CA THR A 12 18.42 9.39 -6.56
C THR A 12 18.25 8.13 -5.70
N ILE A 13 18.88 7.01 -6.07
CA ILE A 13 18.87 5.78 -5.27
C ILE A 13 19.53 6.03 -3.91
N SER A 14 20.68 6.68 -3.88
CA SER A 14 21.37 6.98 -2.62
C SER A 14 20.56 7.91 -1.73
N PHE A 15 19.90 8.92 -2.29
CA PHE A 15 19.03 9.81 -1.54
C PHE A 15 17.82 9.06 -0.94
N TYR A 16 17.14 8.26 -1.74
CA TYR A 16 15.97 7.49 -1.28
C TYR A 16 16.33 6.41 -0.25
N LYS A 17 17.49 5.74 -0.41
CA LYS A 17 17.92 4.66 0.50
C LYS A 17 18.66 5.16 1.75
N SER A 18 19.40 6.27 1.68
CA SER A 18 20.21 6.74 2.81
C SER A 18 19.49 7.73 3.73
N THR A 19 18.48 8.45 3.23
CA THR A 19 17.81 9.51 4.00
C THR A 19 16.47 9.05 4.60
N ASP A 20 15.98 7.86 4.27
CA ASP A 20 14.65 7.38 4.70
C ASP A 20 13.53 8.40 4.45
N ILE A 21 13.67 9.18 3.36
CA ILE A 21 12.77 10.29 3.00
C ILE A 21 11.32 9.80 2.80
N LEU A 22 11.16 8.55 2.36
CA LEU A 22 9.87 7.86 2.24
C LEU A 22 9.18 7.69 3.58
N TYR A 23 9.91 7.32 4.64
CA TYR A 23 9.35 7.19 5.98
C TYR A 23 8.92 8.56 6.52
N LEU A 24 9.72 9.60 6.30
CA LEU A 24 9.34 10.96 6.68
C LEU A 24 8.04 11.39 5.96
N TYR A 25 7.94 11.12 4.65
CA TYR A 25 6.74 11.40 3.86
C TYR A 25 5.50 10.65 4.36
N ILE A 26 5.62 9.34 4.62
CA ILE A 26 4.54 8.50 5.16
C ILE A 26 4.09 9.04 6.52
N CYS A 27 5.02 9.34 7.41
CA CYS A 27 4.72 9.92 8.72
C CYS A 27 3.96 11.25 8.59
N CYS A 28 4.40 12.14 7.70
CA CYS A 28 3.72 13.41 7.46
C CYS A 28 2.30 13.22 6.92
N ILE A 29 2.08 12.29 5.99
CA ILE A 29 0.74 12.01 5.46
C ILE A 29 -0.17 11.42 6.53
N ILE A 30 0.28 10.40 7.26
CA ILE A 30 -0.55 9.76 8.30
C ILE A 30 -0.95 10.78 9.37
N VAL A 31 0.01 11.55 9.88
CA VAL A 31 -0.25 12.57 10.91
C VAL A 31 -1.13 13.69 10.34
N GLY A 32 -0.87 14.14 9.11
CA GLY A 32 -1.67 15.16 8.43
C GLY A 32 -3.12 14.74 8.23
N SER A 33 -3.37 13.51 7.77
CA SER A 33 -4.70 12.96 7.56
C SER A 33 -5.48 12.81 8.87
N ILE A 34 -4.80 12.45 9.97
CA ILE A 34 -5.43 12.41 11.31
C ILE A 34 -5.75 13.82 11.82
N MET A 35 -4.81 14.77 11.71
CA MET A 35 -5.00 16.15 12.19
C MET A 35 -6.04 16.93 11.39
N SER A 36 -6.22 16.62 10.11
CA SER A 36 -7.20 17.27 9.25
C SER A 36 -8.65 16.89 9.58
N MET A 37 -8.88 15.81 10.34
CA MET A 37 -10.23 15.35 10.65
C MET A 37 -10.80 16.04 11.90
N ASN A 38 -12.06 16.48 11.85
CA ASN A 38 -12.72 17.07 13.01
C ASN A 38 -12.82 16.03 14.14
N ARG A 39 -12.34 16.37 15.34
CA ARG A 39 -12.36 15.54 16.55
C ARG A 39 -13.74 14.95 16.89
N GLU A 40 -14.82 15.67 16.57
CA GLU A 40 -16.19 15.19 16.80
C GLU A 40 -16.56 14.04 15.86
N VAL A 41 -16.15 14.14 14.58
CA VAL A 41 -16.32 13.08 13.58
C VAL A 41 -15.39 11.91 13.89
N LEU A 42 -14.18 12.16 14.37
CA LEU A 42 -13.27 11.09 14.80
C LEU A 42 -13.90 10.25 15.91
N ILE A 43 -14.50 10.86 16.94
CA ILE A 43 -15.05 10.15 18.10
C ILE A 43 -16.43 9.54 17.81
N GLN A 44 -17.35 10.29 17.20
CA GLN A 44 -18.69 9.79 16.89
C GLN A 44 -18.71 8.90 15.66
N GLY A 45 -17.83 9.19 14.70
CA GLY A 45 -17.71 8.47 13.44
C GLY A 45 -16.87 7.21 13.54
N PHE A 46 -16.06 7.01 14.60
CA PHE A 46 -15.21 5.81 14.69
C PHE A 46 -16.03 4.53 14.51
N LEU A 47 -17.00 4.25 15.36
CA LEU A 47 -17.83 3.03 15.20
C LEU A 47 -18.73 3.08 13.95
N ARG A 48 -19.23 4.26 13.57
CA ARG A 48 -20.16 4.41 12.45
C ARG A 48 -19.50 4.27 11.08
N ILE A 49 -18.19 4.53 10.98
CA ILE A 49 -17.38 4.41 9.76
C ILE A 49 -16.60 3.09 9.78
N PHE A 50 -16.02 2.72 10.93
CA PHE A 50 -15.20 1.52 11.07
C PHE A 50 -15.99 0.25 10.78
N VAL A 51 -17.23 0.13 11.29
CA VAL A 51 -18.07 -1.07 11.07
C VAL A 51 -18.37 -1.28 9.57
N PRO A 52 -18.91 -0.30 8.82
CA PRO A 52 -19.16 -0.51 7.39
C PRO A 52 -17.87 -0.67 6.58
N MET A 53 -16.76 -0.03 6.97
CA MET A 53 -15.47 -0.27 6.33
C MET A 53 -14.99 -1.72 6.53
N LEU A 54 -15.00 -2.23 7.75
CA LEU A 54 -14.59 -3.60 8.06
C LEU A 54 -15.48 -4.62 7.36
N CYS A 55 -16.80 -4.41 7.36
CA CYS A 55 -17.73 -5.27 6.61
C CYS A 55 -17.45 -5.22 5.10
N GLY A 56 -17.20 -4.03 4.55
CA GLY A 56 -16.83 -3.86 3.15
C GLY A 56 -15.53 -4.58 2.81
N GLU A 57 -14.54 -4.54 3.70
CA GLU A 57 -13.29 -5.26 3.51
C GLU A 57 -13.48 -6.78 3.52
N LEU A 58 -14.21 -7.32 4.49
CA LEU A 58 -14.48 -8.76 4.56
C LEU A 58 -15.24 -9.27 3.33
N VAL A 59 -16.27 -8.53 2.91
CA VAL A 59 -17.06 -8.91 1.72
C VAL A 59 -16.23 -8.76 0.45
N GLY A 60 -15.49 -7.66 0.29
CA GLY A 60 -14.60 -7.43 -0.84
C GLY A 60 -13.51 -8.49 -0.96
N MET A 61 -12.93 -8.89 0.17
CA MET A 61 -11.96 -9.99 0.24
C MET A 61 -12.56 -11.31 -0.20
N LEU A 62 -13.75 -11.68 0.31
CA LEU A 62 -14.42 -12.93 -0.05
C LEU A 62 -14.78 -12.96 -1.54
N VAL A 63 -15.36 -11.88 -2.07
CA VAL A 63 -15.74 -11.78 -3.48
C VAL A 63 -14.50 -11.77 -4.39
N GLY A 64 -13.45 -11.03 -4.02
CA GLY A 64 -12.20 -10.99 -4.76
C GLY A 64 -11.50 -12.35 -4.79
N MET A 65 -11.47 -13.06 -3.67
CA MET A 65 -10.87 -14.40 -3.58
C MET A 65 -11.67 -15.42 -4.39
N ALA A 66 -13.01 -15.36 -4.33
CA ALA A 66 -13.88 -16.22 -5.12
C ALA A 66 -13.68 -15.97 -6.63
N ALA A 67 -13.57 -14.71 -7.05
CA ALA A 67 -13.30 -14.35 -8.44
C ALA A 67 -11.91 -14.82 -8.90
N GLY A 68 -10.87 -14.63 -8.08
CA GLY A 68 -9.52 -15.11 -8.38
C GLY A 68 -9.43 -16.63 -8.48
N PHE A 69 -10.13 -17.35 -7.59
CA PHE A 69 -10.23 -18.81 -7.65
C PHE A 69 -10.97 -19.28 -8.92
N ALA A 70 -12.06 -18.60 -9.30
CA ALA A 70 -12.77 -18.91 -10.55
C ALA A 70 -11.92 -18.67 -11.81
N LEU A 71 -10.96 -17.75 -11.75
CA LEU A 71 -9.98 -17.50 -12.81
C LEU A 71 -8.78 -18.46 -12.77
N GLY A 72 -8.75 -19.41 -11.82
CA GLY A 72 -7.67 -20.38 -11.67
C GLY A 72 -6.36 -19.79 -11.13
N LEU A 73 -6.42 -18.63 -10.49
CA LEU A 73 -5.24 -17.98 -9.89
C LEU A 73 -4.93 -18.61 -8.53
N ASP A 74 -3.64 -18.67 -8.20
CA ASP A 74 -3.19 -19.18 -6.91
C ASP A 74 -3.74 -18.29 -5.77
N PRO A 75 -4.31 -18.87 -4.69
CA PRO A 75 -4.91 -18.11 -3.60
C PRO A 75 -3.92 -17.16 -2.91
N PHE A 76 -2.65 -17.56 -2.79
CA PHE A 76 -1.63 -16.74 -2.15
C PHE A 76 -1.31 -15.52 -3.01
N GLN A 77 -1.13 -15.72 -4.31
CA GLN A 77 -0.83 -14.62 -5.22
C GLN A 77 -2.00 -13.65 -5.35
N THR A 78 -3.23 -14.19 -5.45
CA THR A 78 -4.45 -13.41 -5.56
C THR A 78 -4.67 -12.55 -4.31
N PHE A 79 -4.45 -13.11 -3.12
CA PHE A 79 -4.65 -12.36 -1.89
C PHE A 79 -3.61 -11.25 -1.72
N PHE A 80 -2.31 -11.59 -1.75
CA PHE A 80 -1.24 -10.65 -1.41
C PHE A 80 -0.93 -9.63 -2.51
N PHE A 81 -1.03 -10.00 -3.79
CA PHE A 81 -0.60 -9.13 -4.89
C PHE A 81 -1.74 -8.51 -5.69
N LEU A 82 -2.99 -8.90 -5.46
CA LEU A 82 -4.15 -8.34 -6.17
C LEU A 82 -5.13 -7.70 -5.18
N ILE A 83 -5.69 -8.49 -4.28
CA ILE A 83 -6.78 -8.05 -3.40
C ILE A 83 -6.28 -7.07 -2.34
N LEU A 84 -5.23 -7.42 -1.58
CA LEU A 84 -4.69 -6.54 -0.54
C LEU A 84 -4.27 -5.16 -1.08
N PRO A 85 -3.57 -5.07 -2.23
CA PRO A 85 -3.24 -3.80 -2.87
C PRO A 85 -4.45 -2.95 -3.27
N ILE A 86 -5.49 -3.58 -3.82
CA ILE A 86 -6.73 -2.89 -4.26
C ILE A 86 -7.51 -2.37 -3.05
N MET A 87 -7.51 -3.13 -1.95
CA MET A 87 -8.17 -2.74 -0.70
C MET A 87 -7.37 -1.74 0.12
N ALA A 88 -6.08 -1.55 -0.18
CA ALA A 88 -5.25 -0.56 0.47
C ALA A 88 -5.70 0.87 0.05
N GLY A 89 -5.38 1.87 0.88
CA GLY A 89 -5.77 3.28 0.71
C GLY A 89 -5.12 4.02 -0.48
N GLY A 90 -4.96 3.37 -1.64
CA GLY A 90 -4.33 3.93 -2.82
C GLY A 90 -2.80 3.89 -2.78
N VAL A 91 -2.17 4.58 -3.73
CA VAL A 91 -0.72 4.45 -3.99
C VAL A 91 0.12 5.05 -2.85
N GLY A 92 -0.23 6.26 -2.41
CA GLY A 92 0.51 7.02 -1.41
C GLY A 92 0.32 6.50 0.02
N GLU A 93 -0.92 6.15 0.38
CA GLU A 93 -1.28 5.79 1.76
C GLU A 93 -1.26 4.28 2.00
N GLY A 94 -1.35 3.47 0.93
CA GLY A 94 -1.47 2.01 1.01
C GLY A 94 -0.33 1.25 0.33
N ALA A 95 -0.18 1.38 -0.99
CA ALA A 95 0.73 0.54 -1.77
C ALA A 95 2.21 0.71 -1.39
N ILE A 96 2.65 1.94 -1.13
CA ILE A 96 4.03 2.23 -0.69
C ILE A 96 4.32 1.62 0.70
N PRO A 97 3.58 1.91 1.78
CA PRO A 97 3.83 1.28 3.07
C PRO A 97 3.66 -0.24 3.04
N LEU A 98 2.72 -0.76 2.24
CA LEU A 98 2.55 -2.20 2.05
C LEU A 98 3.78 -2.84 1.38
N SER A 99 4.35 -2.20 0.36
CA SER A 99 5.56 -2.68 -0.31
C SER A 99 6.79 -2.72 0.62
N ILE A 100 6.89 -1.78 1.57
CA ILE A 100 7.92 -1.76 2.61
C ILE A 100 7.72 -2.93 3.58
N GLY A 101 6.47 -3.16 4.02
CA GLY A 101 6.14 -4.29 4.89
C GLY A 101 6.42 -5.64 4.20
N TYR A 102 6.09 -5.77 2.92
CA TYR A 102 6.39 -6.96 2.14
C TYR A 102 7.89 -7.14 1.93
N ALA A 103 8.64 -6.07 1.70
CA ALA A 103 10.10 -6.14 1.62
C ALA A 103 10.73 -6.67 2.92
N ALA A 104 10.21 -6.24 4.07
CA ALA A 104 10.68 -6.69 5.38
C ALA A 104 10.32 -8.16 5.67
N ILE A 105 9.11 -8.60 5.32
CA ILE A 105 8.60 -9.95 5.64
C ILE A 105 9.04 -11.00 4.62
N LEU A 106 9.04 -10.65 3.33
CA LEU A 106 9.35 -11.55 2.21
C LEU A 106 10.82 -11.47 1.78
N HIS A 107 11.64 -10.63 2.43
CA HIS A 107 13.05 -10.38 2.08
C HIS A 107 13.25 -10.00 0.59
N MET A 108 12.29 -9.26 0.03
CA MET A 108 12.33 -8.78 -1.35
C MET A 108 12.73 -7.31 -1.39
N ASP A 109 13.36 -6.82 -2.46
CA ASP A 109 13.61 -5.38 -2.61
C ASP A 109 12.26 -4.64 -2.76
N GLN A 110 12.11 -3.53 -2.04
CA GLN A 110 10.87 -2.74 -2.01
C GLN A 110 10.41 -2.32 -3.40
N GLY A 111 11.33 -2.01 -4.32
CA GLY A 111 10.98 -1.65 -5.69
C GLY A 111 10.33 -2.80 -6.46
N VAL A 112 10.76 -4.03 -6.18
CA VAL A 112 10.21 -5.25 -6.79
C VAL A 112 8.84 -5.58 -6.19
N ALA A 113 8.66 -5.38 -4.89
CA ALA A 113 7.36 -5.55 -4.23
C ALA A 113 6.33 -4.53 -4.76
N LEU A 114 6.70 -3.25 -4.85
CA LEU A 114 5.84 -2.21 -5.38
C LEU A 114 5.48 -2.45 -6.86
N GLY A 115 6.44 -2.87 -7.68
CA GLY A 115 6.21 -3.21 -9.09
C GLY A 115 5.32 -4.45 -9.29
N ARG A 116 5.12 -5.28 -8.26
CA ARG A 116 4.22 -6.44 -8.29
C ARG A 116 2.82 -6.14 -7.77
N ILE A 117 2.69 -5.08 -6.97
CA ILE A 117 1.47 -4.59 -6.32
C ILE A 117 0.74 -3.59 -7.22
N LEU A 118 1.49 -2.77 -7.98
CA LEU A 118 0.93 -1.84 -8.95
C LEU A 118 0.62 -2.59 -10.26
N PRO A 119 -0.62 -2.53 -10.77
CA PRO A 119 -0.90 -3.03 -12.10
C PRO A 119 -0.14 -2.17 -13.12
N ILE A 120 0.59 -2.82 -14.02
CA ILE A 120 1.21 -2.20 -15.20
C ILE A 120 0.16 -1.79 -16.23
#